data_AF-A0A9D6M1B6-F1
#
_entry.id   AF-A0A9D6M1B6-F1
#
_cell.length_a   1.000
_cell.length_b   1.000
_cell.length_c   1.000
_cell.angle_alpha   90.00
_cell.angle_beta   90.00
_cell.angle_gamma   90.00
#
_symmetry.space_group_name_H-M   'P 1'
#
loop_
_entity.id
_entity.type
_entity.pdbx_description
1 polymer ?
#
loop_
_entity_poly.entity_id
_entity_poly.type
_entity_poly.pdbx_seq_one_letter_code
_entity_poly.pdbx_strand_id
1 'polypeptide(L)'
;DKEINNLVAFFDHKPTSISVRAERALLKRLEGGCQVPIAAHGIVVADSSASLNLSPQVLSGDAPINGQLHLVGLVASTDGKKIIKDSVSGQIDKAEDLGIELAEKLLKMGAWDILKEVYKTEPPMQGGAG
;
A
#
# COMPACT_ATOMS: atom_id res chain seq x y z
N ASP A 1 21.72 -12.91 -9.22
CA ASP A 1 23.06 -12.84 -8.63
C ASP A 1 23.03 -12.94 -7.11
N LYS A 2 23.46 -14.08 -6.56
CA LYS A 2 23.48 -14.34 -5.11
C LYS A 2 24.57 -13.54 -4.38
N GLU A 3 25.68 -13.24 -5.06
CA GLU A 3 26.76 -12.41 -4.52
C GLU A 3 26.35 -10.94 -4.34
N ILE A 4 25.65 -10.36 -5.32
CA ILE A 4 25.14 -8.98 -5.22
C ILE A 4 24.12 -8.86 -4.08
N ASN A 5 23.20 -9.82 -3.96
CA ASN A 5 22.22 -9.80 -2.88
C ASN A 5 22.87 -9.88 -1.49
N ASN A 6 23.97 -10.62 -1.34
CA ASN A 6 24.70 -10.71 -0.08
C ASN A 6 25.44 -9.42 0.30
N LEU A 7 25.91 -8.65 -0.69
CA LEU A 7 26.56 -7.34 -0.46
C LEU A 7 25.56 -6.26 0.00
N VAL A 8 24.28 -6.40 -0.39
CA VAL A 8 23.23 -5.41 -0.09
C VAL A 8 22.37 -5.82 1.12
N ALA A 9 22.47 -7.06 1.60
CA ALA A 9 21.67 -7.56 2.72
C ALA A 9 21.77 -6.74 4.01
N PHE A 10 22.90 -6.07 4.27
CA PHE A 10 23.06 -5.15 5.41
C PHE A 10 22.22 -3.86 5.30
N PHE A 11 21.85 -3.46 4.08
CA PHE A 11 21.00 -2.29 3.81
C PHE A 11 19.50 -2.64 3.67
N ASP A 12 19.14 -3.94 3.76
CA ASP A 12 17.75 -4.37 3.67
C ASP A 12 17.02 -4.15 5.00
N HIS A 13 16.38 -3.01 5.11
CA HIS A 13 15.50 -2.70 6.23
C HIS A 13 14.14 -3.39 6.01
N LYS A 14 14.00 -4.62 6.54
CA LYS A 14 12.79 -5.46 6.36
C LYS A 14 11.47 -4.73 6.61
N PRO A 15 11.30 -3.91 7.68
CA PRO A 15 10.06 -3.16 7.88
C PRO A 15 9.72 -2.26 6.69
N THR A 16 10.71 -1.57 6.12
CA THR A 16 10.53 -0.74 4.92
C THR A 16 10.21 -1.60 3.71
N SER A 17 10.90 -2.73 3.51
CA SER A 17 10.59 -3.62 2.39
C SER A 17 9.14 -4.14 2.45
N ILE A 18 8.62 -4.44 3.64
CA ILE A 18 7.24 -4.88 3.85
C ILE A 18 6.26 -3.76 3.51
N SER A 19 6.46 -2.55 4.05
CA SER A 19 5.65 -1.37 3.73
C SER A 19 5.61 -1.10 2.23
N VAL A 20 6.78 -1.05 1.60
CA VAL A 20 6.91 -0.76 0.15
C VAL A 20 6.26 -1.86 -0.69
N ARG A 21 6.31 -3.13 -0.26
CA ARG A 21 5.62 -4.21 -0.97
C ARG A 21 4.11 -3.98 -1.01
N ALA A 22 3.51 -3.60 0.11
CA ALA A 22 2.09 -3.30 0.19
C ALA A 22 1.70 -2.04 -0.61
N GLU A 23 2.48 -0.96 -0.47
CA GLU A 23 2.28 0.28 -1.22
C GLU A 23 2.33 0.03 -2.73
N ARG A 24 3.33 -0.71 -3.20
CA ARG A 24 3.47 -1.04 -4.63
C ARG A 24 2.35 -1.95 -5.12
N ALA A 25 1.89 -2.90 -4.30
CA ALA A 25 0.76 -3.76 -4.66
C ALA A 25 -0.53 -2.94 -4.86
N LEU A 26 -0.79 -1.98 -3.97
CA LEU A 26 -1.89 -1.02 -4.11
C LEU A 26 -1.74 -0.21 -5.40
N LEU A 27 -0.58 0.44 -5.61
CA LEU A 27 -0.35 1.29 -6.78
C LEU A 27 -0.49 0.52 -8.10
N LYS A 28 0.07 -0.70 -8.16
CA LYS A 28 -0.04 -1.60 -9.30
C LYS A 28 -1.49 -1.97 -9.59
N ARG A 29 -2.28 -2.24 -8.54
CA ARG A 29 -3.69 -2.63 -8.68
C ARG A 29 -4.60 -1.46 -9.12
N LEU A 30 -4.24 -0.22 -8.78
CA LEU A 30 -4.88 1.01 -9.25
C LEU A 30 -4.32 1.52 -10.60
N GLU A 31 -3.40 0.76 -11.21
CA GLU A 31 -2.69 1.08 -12.47
C GLU A 31 -1.93 2.41 -12.46
N GLY A 32 -1.61 2.95 -11.28
CA GLY A 32 -1.02 4.28 -11.08
C GLY A 32 0.26 4.54 -11.88
N GLY A 33 0.21 5.45 -12.86
CA GLY A 33 1.39 6.06 -13.49
C GLY A 33 1.88 7.31 -12.74
N CYS A 34 3.03 7.88 -13.14
CA CYS A 34 3.66 9.03 -12.46
C CYS A 34 2.79 10.31 -12.35
N GLN A 35 1.70 10.41 -13.11
CA GLN A 35 0.83 11.59 -13.15
C GLN A 35 -0.49 11.38 -12.41
N VAL A 36 -0.63 10.26 -11.69
CA VAL A 36 -1.90 9.85 -11.12
C VAL A 36 -1.93 10.23 -9.64
N PRO A 37 -2.96 10.98 -9.18
CA PRO A 37 -3.09 11.48 -7.80
C PRO A 37 -3.45 10.38 -6.80
N ILE A 38 -2.57 9.39 -6.66
CA ILE A 38 -2.66 8.27 -5.72
C ILE A 38 -1.53 8.40 -4.71
N ALA A 39 -1.82 8.12 -3.44
CA ALA A 39 -0.79 7.90 -2.43
C ALA A 39 -1.06 6.60 -1.67
N ALA A 40 0.02 5.94 -1.26
CA ALA A 40 0.00 4.79 -0.37
C ALA A 40 1.11 4.95 0.66
N HIS A 41 0.83 4.61 1.92
CA HIS A 41 1.81 4.67 3.00
C HIS A 41 1.58 3.53 3.99
N GLY A 42 2.58 2.67 4.13
CA GLY A 42 2.58 1.51 5.02
C GLY A 42 3.49 1.71 6.23
N ILE A 43 3.02 1.34 7.42
CA ILE A 43 3.83 1.36 8.64
C ILE A 43 3.74 0.00 9.33
N VAL A 44 4.90 -0.59 9.59
CA VAL A 44 5.02 -1.83 10.37
C VAL A 44 5.19 -1.50 11.84
N VAL A 45 4.35 -2.12 12.69
CA VAL A 45 4.41 -2.03 14.15
C VAL A 45 4.55 -3.42 14.76
N ALA A 46 5.07 -3.48 16.00
CA ALA A 46 5.12 -4.73 16.76
C ALA A 46 3.71 -5.10 17.27
N ASP A 47 3.51 -6.40 17.53
CA ASP A 47 2.23 -7.08 17.79
C ASP A 47 1.23 -6.35 18.73
N SER A 48 -0.04 -6.70 18.57
CA SER A 48 -1.23 -5.84 18.65
C SER A 48 -1.78 -5.57 20.06
N SER A 49 -1.51 -4.40 20.63
CA SER A 49 -2.44 -3.73 21.57
C SER A 49 -2.34 -2.20 21.58
N ALA A 50 -1.46 -1.61 20.75
CA ALA A 50 -1.30 -0.18 20.68
C ALA A 50 -2.53 0.46 20.00
N SER A 51 -3.44 0.91 20.85
CA SER A 51 -4.45 1.95 20.65
C SER A 51 -4.30 2.70 19.32
N LEU A 52 -5.38 2.72 18.54
CA LEU A 52 -5.63 3.50 17.32
C LEU A 52 -5.41 5.03 17.46
N ASN A 53 -4.84 5.50 18.56
CA ASN A 53 -4.65 6.90 18.94
C ASN A 53 -3.18 7.35 19.05
N LEU A 54 -2.22 6.51 18.65
CA LEU A 54 -0.81 6.92 18.56
C LEU A 54 -0.35 6.91 17.10
N SER A 55 0.42 7.93 16.72
CA SER A 55 1.17 7.92 15.47
C SER A 55 2.02 6.65 15.42
N PRO A 56 1.86 5.77 14.41
CA PRO A 56 2.62 4.54 14.34
C PRO A 56 4.12 4.84 14.32
N GLN A 57 4.88 4.23 15.23
CA GLN A 57 6.33 4.41 15.27
C GLN A 57 6.96 3.47 14.26
N VAL A 58 7.80 4.02 13.37
CA VAL A 58 8.59 3.24 12.42
C VAL A 58 9.58 2.40 13.21
N LEU A 59 9.47 1.08 13.09
CA LEU A 59 10.46 0.18 13.67
C LEU A 59 11.79 0.36 12.94
N SER A 60 12.86 0.58 13.71
CA SER A 60 14.24 0.55 13.21
C SER A 60 14.83 -0.83 13.47
N GLY A 61 15.32 -1.54 12.44
CA GLY A 61 15.96 -2.85 12.57
C GLY A 61 15.22 -3.98 11.85
N ASP A 62 15.35 -5.22 12.35
CA ASP A 62 14.65 -6.38 11.81
C ASP A 62 13.13 -6.26 12.01
N ALA A 63 12.36 -6.76 11.04
CA ALA A 63 10.91 -6.84 11.17
C ALA A 63 10.53 -7.86 12.27
N PRO A 64 9.57 -7.52 13.15
CA PRO A 64 9.13 -8.41 14.20
C PRO A 64 8.42 -9.64 13.60
N ILE A 65 8.64 -10.82 14.19
CA ILE A 65 8.09 -12.09 13.72
C ILE A 65 6.55 -12.06 13.68
N ASN A 66 5.91 -11.33 14.60
CA ASN A 66 4.45 -11.12 14.66
C ASN A 66 4.08 -9.65 14.42
N GLY A 67 4.71 -8.99 13.45
CA GLY A 67 4.39 -7.61 13.11
C GLY A 67 2.98 -7.44 12.54
N GLN A 68 2.46 -6.24 12.71
CA GLN A 68 1.27 -5.77 11.99
C GLN A 68 1.68 -4.66 11.01
N LEU A 69 1.12 -4.72 9.81
CA LEU A 69 1.18 -3.64 8.83
C LEU A 69 -0.11 -2.83 8.91
N HIS A 70 0.02 -1.51 9.06
CA HIS A 70 -1.05 -0.55 8.84
C HIS A 70 -0.81 0.14 7.49
N LEU A 71 -1.74 -0.03 6.55
CA LEU A 71 -1.65 0.57 5.22
C LEU A 71 -2.75 1.60 5.03
N VAL A 72 -2.37 2.81 4.64
CA VAL A 72 -3.29 3.89 4.26
C VAL A 72 -3.13 4.19 2.78
N GLY A 73 -4.24 4.39 2.08
CA GLY A 73 -4.28 4.70 0.66
C GLY A 73 -5.28 5.81 0.37
N LEU A 74 -4.99 6.65 -0.62
CA LEU A 74 -5.91 7.68 -1.08
C LEU A 74 -5.82 7.89 -2.59
N VAL A 75 -6.95 8.33 -3.16
CA VAL A 75 -7.10 8.79 -4.54
C VAL A 75 -7.79 10.16 -4.52
N ALA A 76 -7.20 11.17 -5.16
CA ALA A 76 -7.73 12.53 -5.19
C ALA A 76 -8.01 13.01 -6.62
N SER A 77 -8.98 13.89 -6.84
CA SER A 77 -9.12 14.57 -8.14
C SER A 77 -7.96 15.53 -8.37
N THR A 78 -7.67 15.84 -9.63
CA THR A 78 -6.57 16.77 -10.00
C THR A 78 -6.80 18.19 -9.47
N ASP A 79 -8.06 18.57 -9.23
CA ASP A 79 -8.45 19.82 -8.59
C ASP A 79 -8.54 19.74 -7.05
N GLY A 80 -8.28 18.56 -6.46
CA GLY A 80 -8.31 18.31 -5.02
C GLY A 80 -9.70 18.33 -4.36
N LYS A 81 -10.80 18.50 -5.11
CA LYS A 81 -12.14 18.61 -4.53
C LYS A 81 -12.77 17.28 -4.13
N LYS A 82 -12.31 16.17 -4.72
CA LYS A 82 -12.75 14.82 -4.37
C LYS A 82 -11.56 14.05 -3.83
N ILE A 83 -11.72 13.43 -2.67
CA ILE A 83 -10.70 12.57 -2.07
C ILE A 83 -11.40 11.33 -1.55
N ILE A 84 -10.93 10.17 -1.98
CA ILE A 84 -11.30 8.87 -1.41
C ILE A 84 -10.07 8.38 -0.66
N LYS A 85 -10.24 8.09 0.64
CA LYS A 85 -9.17 7.64 1.52
C LYS A 85 -9.70 6.51 2.39
N ASP A 86 -8.89 5.48 2.57
CA ASP A 86 -9.20 4.37 3.46
C ASP A 86 -7.92 3.71 3.98
N SER A 87 -8.07 2.73 4.86
CA SER A 87 -7.00 1.92 5.41
C SER A 87 -7.39 0.46 5.60
N VAL A 88 -6.36 -0.39 5.63
CA VAL A 88 -6.43 -1.79 6.05
C VAL A 88 -5.31 -2.09 7.03
N SER A 89 -5.45 -3.15 7.82
CA SER A 89 -4.39 -3.59 8.72
C SER A 89 -4.40 -5.10 8.86
N GLY A 90 -3.23 -5.70 8.98
CA GLY A 90 -3.09 -7.14 9.10
C GLY A 90 -1.64 -7.55 9.24
N GLN A 91 -1.41 -8.86 9.21
CA GLN A 91 -0.08 -9.42 9.44
C GLN A 91 0.91 -9.01 8.34
N ILE A 92 2.17 -8.80 8.72
CA ILE A 92 3.22 -8.34 7.79
C ILE A 92 3.51 -9.33 6.65
N ASP A 93 3.23 -10.62 6.82
CA ASP A 93 3.38 -11.65 5.78
C ASP A 93 2.29 -11.56 4.69
N LYS A 94 1.22 -10.78 4.96
CA LYS A 94 0.13 -10.46 4.04
C LYS A 94 0.28 -9.10 3.35
N ALA A 95 1.45 -8.48 3.40
CA ALA A 95 1.66 -7.12 2.88
C ALA A 95 1.12 -6.89 1.45
N GLU A 96 1.40 -7.81 0.53
CA GLU A 96 0.93 -7.71 -0.86
C GLU A 96 -0.60 -7.84 -0.96
N ASP A 97 -1.19 -8.82 -0.29
CA ASP A 97 -2.64 -9.03 -0.24
C ASP A 97 -3.36 -7.81 0.34
N LEU A 98 -2.83 -7.22 1.42
CA LEU A 98 -3.35 -5.99 2.03
C LEU A 98 -3.31 -4.80 1.06
N GLY A 99 -2.26 -4.69 0.23
CA GLY A 99 -2.18 -3.68 -0.82
C GLY A 99 -3.27 -3.83 -1.88
N ILE A 100 -3.52 -5.06 -2.33
CA ILE A 100 -4.58 -5.38 -3.29
C ILE A 100 -5.95 -5.11 -2.67
N GLU A 101 -6.19 -5.56 -1.43
CA GLU A 101 -7.44 -5.38 -0.71
C GLU A 101 -7.80 -3.88 -0.60
N LEU A 102 -6.84 -3.05 -0.18
CA LEU A 102 -7.08 -1.62 -0.05
C LEU A 102 -7.38 -0.96 -1.41
N ALA A 103 -6.68 -1.35 -2.48
CA ALA A 103 -6.99 -0.87 -3.82
C ALA A 103 -8.42 -1.23 -4.25
N GLU A 104 -8.86 -2.47 -4.00
CA GLU A 104 -10.24 -2.89 -4.31
C GLU A 104 -11.28 -2.12 -3.49
N LYS A 105 -10.99 -1.85 -2.21
CA LYS A 105 -11.84 -1.04 -1.35
C LYS A 105 -12.01 0.37 -1.92
N LEU A 106 -10.91 1.02 -2.31
CA LEU A 106 -10.93 2.35 -2.93
C LEU A 106 -11.71 2.33 -4.26
N LEU A 107 -11.52 1.31 -5.11
CA LEU A 107 -12.28 1.16 -6.36
C LEU A 107 -13.79 1.03 -6.10
N LYS A 108 -14.20 0.22 -5.12
CA LYS A 108 -15.61 0.07 -4.71
C LYS A 108 -16.22 1.38 -4.19
N MET A 109 -15.40 2.26 -3.62
CA MET A 109 -15.81 3.60 -3.17
C MET A 109 -15.88 4.64 -4.31
N GLY A 110 -15.58 4.25 -5.55
CA GLY A 110 -15.64 5.15 -6.71
C GLY A 110 -14.30 5.79 -7.08
N ALA A 111 -13.16 5.26 -6.61
CA ALA A 111 -11.85 5.78 -7.01
C ALA A 111 -11.65 5.77 -8.54
N TRP A 112 -12.29 4.82 -9.25
CA TRP A 112 -12.25 4.78 -10.70
C TRP A 112 -12.81 6.04 -11.36
N ASP A 113 -13.85 6.64 -10.78
CA ASP A 113 -14.46 7.86 -11.34
C ASP A 113 -13.53 9.07 -11.27
N ILE A 114 -12.58 9.06 -10.33
CA ILE A 114 -11.54 10.08 -10.20
C ILE A 114 -10.39 9.76 -11.18
N LEU A 115 -9.98 8.50 -11.22
CA LEU A 115 -8.84 8.05 -12.03
C LEU A 115 -9.08 8.18 -13.54
N LYS A 116 -10.30 7.96 -14.02
CA LYS A 116 -10.66 8.10 -15.44
C LYS A 116 -10.52 9.54 -15.98
N GLU A 117 -10.47 10.56 -15.11
CA GLU A 117 -10.19 11.94 -15.53
C GLU A 117 -8.72 12.09 -15.98
N VAL A 118 -7.84 11.20 -15.51
CA VAL A 118 -6.41 11.17 -15.84
C VAL A 118 -6.11 10.11 -16.91
N TYR A 119 -6.77 8.95 -16.86
CA TYR A 119 -6.60 7.89 -17.86
C TYR A 119 -7.45 8.15 -19.10
N LYS A 120 -6.82 8.23 -20.27
CA LYS A 120 -7.50 8.27 -21.58
C LYS A 120 -7.95 6.87 -22.07
N THR A 121 -7.98 5.87 -21.18
CA THR A 121 -8.20 4.45 -21.50
C THR A 121 -9.15 3.78 -20.50
N GLU A 122 -9.62 2.58 -20.86
CA GLU A 122 -10.59 1.75 -20.13
C GLU A 122 -10.10 1.30 -18.73
N PRO A 123 -11.02 0.94 -17.81
CA PRO A 123 -10.69 0.46 -16.46
C PRO A 123 -9.76 -0.74 -16.38
N PRO A 124 -8.98 -0.87 -15.27
CA PRO A 124 -8.32 -2.12 -14.93
C PRO A 124 -9.38 -3.22 -14.94
N MET A 125 -9.14 -4.24 -15.75
CA MET A 125 -9.95 -5.46 -15.80
C MET A 125 -10.28 -5.88 -14.36
N GLN A 126 -11.57 -5.89 -14.02
CA GLN A 126 -12.03 -6.45 -12.75
C GLN A 126 -11.83 -7.96 -12.83
N GLY A 127 -10.61 -8.41 -12.52
CA GLY A 127 -10.26 -9.81 -12.43
C GLY A 127 -10.94 -10.44 -11.22
N GLY A 128 -12.20 -10.84 -11.41
CA GLY A 128 -12.85 -11.83 -10.56
C GLY A 128 -12.13 -13.18 -10.71
N ALA A 129 -12.08 -13.93 -9.61
CA ALA A 129 -11.57 -15.29 -9.55
C ALA A 129 -12.00 -16.12 -10.78
N GLY A 130 -11.00 -16.61 -11.51
CA GLY A 130 -11.11 -17.67 -12.50
C GLY A 130 -10.00 -18.67 -12.25
#